data_AF-A0A950HGD9-F1
#
_entry.id   AF-A0A950HGD9-F1
#
_cell.length_a   1.000
_cell.length_b   1.000
_cell.length_c   1.000
_cell.angle_alpha   90.00
_cell.angle_beta   90.00
_cell.angle_gamma   90.00
#
_symmetry.space_group_name_H-M   'P 1'
#
loop_
_entity.id
_entity.type
_entity.pdbx_description
1 polymer ?
#
loop_
_entity_poly.entity_id
_entity_poly.type
_entity_poly.pdbx_seq_one_letter_code
_entity_poly.pdbx_strand_id
1 'polypeptide(L)'
;MTTLDFELEINPGTGGTYPVAARAPGGEAAATMRLLLSSADLDHHLAVVRDKVLASSAVLRGAPTADERPVRDLGQRLFEALVADDVRSLYVASRQRAREKDCALRLVLRVRPPELARLPWEFLFDPGQQDYLGLTMPLVRYPEVLAPRQPLEAVLPLRILGMVARPGDQHSLEVDEERRRLRTAVEGLKREGLVELSWVAGQTYNALQDALDQGPWHVFHFVGHGGYNRDTEEGTLALADHTGRTRRV
;
A
#
# COMPACT_ATOMS: atom_id res chain seq x y z
N MET A 1 -16.21 -9.47 -10.17
CA MET A 1 -16.65 -8.05 -10.17
C MET A 1 -16.11 -7.40 -11.41
N THR A 2 -16.98 -6.92 -12.31
CA THR A 2 -16.59 -6.19 -13.52
C THR A 2 -16.06 -4.80 -13.14
N THR A 3 -15.00 -4.35 -13.82
CA THR A 3 -14.39 -3.04 -13.56
C THR A 3 -14.19 -2.27 -14.86
N LEU A 4 -14.26 -0.94 -14.79
CA LEU A 4 -13.81 -0.03 -15.85
C LEU A 4 -12.55 0.68 -15.37
N ASP A 5 -11.54 0.75 -16.23
CA ASP A 5 -10.27 1.37 -15.85
C ASP A 5 -10.28 2.85 -16.19
N PHE A 6 -9.83 3.65 -15.23
CA PHE A 6 -9.46 5.04 -15.40
C PHE A 6 -7.97 5.15 -15.13
N GLU A 7 -7.19 5.22 -16.20
CA GLU A 7 -5.73 5.26 -16.11
C GLU A 7 -5.24 6.69 -16.01
N LEU A 8 -4.34 6.95 -15.08
CA LEU A 8 -3.61 8.20 -14.93
C LEU A 8 -2.11 7.93 -15.02
N GLU A 9 -1.44 8.65 -15.89
CA GLU A 9 0.00 8.60 -16.09
C GLU A 9 0.61 9.96 -15.81
N ILE A 10 1.39 10.05 -14.73
CA ILE A 10 2.16 11.24 -14.34
C ILE A 10 3.56 11.09 -14.93
N ASN A 11 3.93 12.02 -15.80
CA ASN A 11 5.21 12.02 -16.50
C ASN A 11 6.24 12.94 -15.82
N PRO A 12 7.55 12.74 -16.07
CA PRO A 12 8.59 13.66 -15.63
C PRO A 12 8.31 15.09 -16.10
N GLY A 13 8.58 16.05 -15.21
CA GLY A 13 8.38 17.46 -15.47
C GLY A 13 9.39 18.31 -14.71
N THR A 14 9.19 19.63 -14.71
CA THR A 14 10.16 20.60 -14.18
C THR A 14 9.48 21.63 -13.29
N GLY A 15 10.15 22.05 -12.22
CA GLY A 15 9.66 23.15 -11.37
C GLY A 15 8.33 22.86 -10.68
N GLY A 16 8.13 21.61 -10.21
CA GLY A 16 6.89 21.20 -9.53
C GLY A 16 5.68 21.05 -10.47
N THR A 17 5.92 21.02 -11.78
CA THR A 17 4.89 20.88 -12.80
C THR A 17 5.10 19.57 -13.56
N TYR A 18 4.06 18.76 -13.68
CA TYR A 18 4.12 17.40 -14.23
C TYR A 18 3.01 17.19 -15.27
N PRO A 19 3.32 16.75 -16.50
CA PRO A 19 2.30 16.37 -17.47
C PRO A 19 1.54 15.14 -17.00
N VAL A 20 0.21 15.19 -17.05
CA VAL A 20 -0.67 14.07 -16.72
C VAL A 20 -1.45 13.67 -17.97
N ALA A 21 -1.41 12.39 -18.31
CA ALA A 21 -2.28 11.80 -19.32
C ALA A 21 -3.33 10.91 -18.64
N ALA A 22 -4.58 11.02 -19.05
CA ALA A 22 -5.68 10.20 -18.58
C ALA A 22 -6.28 9.40 -19.72
N ARG A 23 -6.59 8.12 -19.48
CA ARG A 23 -7.24 7.24 -20.46
C ARG A 23 -8.39 6.49 -19.80
N ALA A 24 -9.54 6.47 -20.46
CA ALA A 24 -10.69 5.70 -20.01
C ALA A 24 -11.52 5.18 -21.19
N PRO A 25 -12.41 4.20 -20.97
CA PRO A 25 -13.37 3.74 -21.98
C PRO A 25 -14.32 4.86 -22.44
N GLY A 26 -13.90 5.63 -23.45
CA GLY A 26 -14.65 6.77 -23.98
C GLY A 26 -13.79 7.96 -24.39
N GLY A 27 -12.50 7.97 -24.07
CA GLY A 27 -11.59 9.01 -24.54
C GLY A 27 -10.28 9.09 -23.76
N GLU A 28 -9.47 10.06 -24.16
CA GLU A 28 -8.22 10.44 -23.51
C GLU A 28 -8.28 11.93 -23.17
N ALA A 29 -7.59 12.32 -22.11
CA ALA A 29 -7.44 13.70 -21.71
C ALA A 29 -6.00 13.95 -21.25
N ALA A 30 -5.57 15.20 -21.33
CA ALA A 30 -4.29 15.63 -20.78
C ALA A 30 -4.51 16.83 -19.85
N ALA A 31 -3.73 16.87 -18.78
CA ALA A 31 -3.70 18.01 -17.87
C ALA A 31 -2.26 18.24 -17.40
N THR A 32 -2.08 19.32 -16.66
CA THR A 32 -0.80 19.62 -16.03
C THR A 32 -0.99 19.63 -14.52
N MET A 33 -0.43 18.64 -13.84
CA MET A 33 -0.39 18.60 -12.38
C MET A 33 0.63 19.62 -11.87
N ARG A 34 0.20 20.47 -10.95
CA ARG A 34 1.07 21.44 -10.28
C ARG A 34 1.14 21.11 -8.80
N LEU A 35 2.30 20.66 -8.36
CA LEU A 35 2.61 20.40 -6.96
C LEU A 35 3.73 21.34 -6.53
N LEU A 36 3.35 22.57 -6.20
CA LEU A 36 4.24 23.63 -5.75
C LEU A 36 4.56 23.48 -4.25
N LEU A 37 5.05 22.32 -3.87
CA LEU A 37 5.56 22.07 -2.52
C LEU A 37 7.07 21.96 -2.61
N SER A 38 7.77 22.65 -1.71
CA SER A 38 9.20 22.38 -1.53
C SER A 38 9.37 20.94 -1.03
N SER A 39 10.54 20.35 -1.28
CA SER A 39 10.85 19.01 -0.73
C SER A 39 10.70 18.98 0.79
N ALA A 40 11.06 20.07 1.48
CA ALA A 40 10.94 20.20 2.92
C ALA A 40 9.48 20.23 3.40
N ASP A 41 8.60 20.98 2.72
CA ASP A 41 7.18 21.02 3.06
C ASP A 41 6.52 19.66 2.85
N LEU A 42 6.89 18.98 1.75
CA LEU A 42 6.37 17.67 1.45
C LEU A 42 6.83 16.64 2.49
N ASP A 43 8.11 16.63 2.85
CA ASP A 43 8.64 15.73 3.88
C ASP A 43 7.98 15.98 5.24
N HIS A 44 7.72 17.24 5.60
CA HIS A 44 6.98 17.59 6.81
C HIS A 44 5.56 17.04 6.80
N HIS A 45 4.80 17.27 5.72
CA HIS A 45 3.44 16.73 5.58
C HIS A 45 3.42 15.20 5.65
N LEU A 46 4.38 14.52 5.00
CA LEU A 46 4.48 13.06 5.06
C LEU A 46 4.84 12.54 6.45
N ALA A 47 5.68 13.26 7.21
CA ALA A 47 6.00 12.93 8.60
C ALA A 47 4.75 13.06 9.48
N VAL A 48 4.00 14.16 9.36
CA VAL A 48 2.75 14.37 10.11
C VAL A 48 1.73 13.27 9.80
N VAL A 49 1.54 12.93 8.52
CA VAL A 49 0.63 11.86 8.11
C VAL A 49 1.07 10.51 8.68
N ARG A 50 2.36 10.18 8.62
CA ARG A 50 2.90 8.95 9.22
C ARG A 50 2.61 8.89 10.71
N ASP A 51 2.87 9.95 11.45
CA ASP A 51 2.62 9.99 12.90
C ASP A 51 1.13 9.81 13.21
N LYS A 52 0.24 10.40 12.41
CA LYS A 52 -1.22 10.22 12.58
C LYS A 52 -1.69 8.81 12.25
N VAL A 53 -1.18 8.18 11.20
CA VAL A 53 -1.51 6.79 10.83
C VAL A 53 -0.98 5.81 11.88
N LEU A 54 0.24 6.03 12.39
CA LEU A 54 0.80 5.22 13.47
C LEU A 54 -0.03 5.40 14.76
N ALA A 55 -0.40 6.63 15.11
CA ALA A 55 -1.28 6.90 16.23
C ALA A 55 -2.66 6.24 16.05
N SER A 56 -3.27 6.30 14.86
CA SER A 56 -4.57 5.66 14.61
C SER A 56 -4.50 4.13 14.71
N SER A 57 -3.38 3.52 14.31
CA SER A 57 -3.15 2.08 14.49
C SER A 57 -3.01 1.67 15.96
N ALA A 58 -2.52 2.58 16.82
CA ALA A 58 -2.41 2.38 18.26
C ALA A 58 -3.75 2.60 19.02
N VAL A 59 -4.70 3.34 18.43
CA VAL A 59 -6.00 3.75 19.02
C VAL A 59 -7.03 2.60 19.14
N LEU A 60 -6.69 1.36 18.77
CA LEU A 60 -7.42 0.18 19.25
C LEU A 60 -7.45 0.06 20.79
N ARG A 61 -6.70 0.92 21.52
CA ARG A 61 -6.76 1.09 22.98
C ARG A 61 -7.30 2.49 23.37
N GLY A 62 -8.60 2.69 23.20
CA GLY A 62 -9.47 3.62 23.97
C GLY A 62 -8.96 5.03 24.32
N ALA A 63 -8.88 5.95 23.35
CA ALA A 63 -9.14 7.41 23.45
C ALA A 63 -8.82 8.10 22.09
N PRO A 64 -9.20 9.39 21.90
CA PRO A 64 -10.04 9.86 20.79
C PRO A 64 -9.43 9.64 19.39
N THR A 65 -10.31 9.55 18.39
CA THR A 65 -9.99 9.42 16.96
C THR A 65 -8.83 10.33 16.57
N ALA A 66 -7.75 9.76 16.07
CA ALA A 66 -6.62 10.53 15.55
C ALA A 66 -7.16 11.59 14.60
N ASP A 67 -6.75 12.85 14.82
CA ASP A 67 -7.14 13.97 13.97
C ASP A 67 -6.78 13.65 12.51
N GLU A 68 -7.82 13.33 11.73
CA GLU A 68 -7.71 12.91 10.33
C GLU A 68 -7.35 14.08 9.41
N ARG A 69 -7.58 15.32 9.86
CA ARG A 69 -7.44 16.53 9.04
C ARG A 69 -6.13 16.58 8.25
N PRO A 70 -4.94 16.27 8.80
CA PRO A 70 -3.69 16.29 8.03
C PRO A 70 -3.68 15.28 6.86
N VAL A 71 -4.30 14.12 7.03
CA VAL A 71 -4.41 13.08 5.99
C VAL A 71 -5.38 13.56 4.90
N ARG A 72 -6.54 14.07 5.31
CA ARG A 72 -7.55 14.64 4.41
C ARG A 72 -7.02 15.82 3.61
N ASP A 73 -6.34 16.77 4.27
CA ASP A 73 -5.79 17.98 3.65
C ASP A 73 -4.73 17.63 2.60
N LEU A 74 -3.82 16.70 2.91
CA LEU A 74 -2.86 16.20 1.93
C LEU A 74 -3.59 15.49 0.78
N GLY A 75 -4.53 14.61 1.10
CA GLY A 75 -5.34 13.86 0.14
C GLY A 75 -6.09 14.74 -0.84
N GLN A 76 -6.71 15.80 -0.35
CA GLN A 76 -7.44 16.77 -1.14
C GLN A 76 -6.49 17.56 -2.06
N ARG A 77 -5.35 18.03 -1.54
CA ARG A 77 -4.34 18.73 -2.35
C ARG A 77 -3.81 17.86 -3.49
N LEU A 78 -3.53 16.58 -3.21
CA LEU A 78 -3.09 15.62 -4.22
C LEU A 78 -4.18 15.39 -5.27
N PHE A 79 -5.44 15.25 -4.86
CA PHE A 79 -6.55 15.06 -5.78
C PHE A 79 -6.78 16.27 -6.68
N GLU A 80 -6.80 17.47 -6.11
CA GLU A 80 -6.99 18.71 -6.87
C GLU A 80 -5.86 18.95 -7.86
N ALA A 81 -4.62 18.62 -7.49
CA ALA A 81 -3.47 18.72 -8.39
C ALA A 81 -3.50 17.67 -9.52
N LEU A 82 -3.92 16.43 -9.22
CA LEU A 82 -3.88 15.31 -10.16
C LEU A 82 -5.09 15.30 -11.11
N VAL A 83 -6.29 15.53 -10.59
CA VAL A 83 -7.57 15.46 -11.30
C VAL A 83 -8.02 16.89 -11.64
N ALA A 84 -7.32 17.51 -12.59
CA ALA A 84 -7.54 18.89 -13.03
C ALA A 84 -8.07 18.96 -14.46
N ASP A 85 -8.62 20.11 -14.85
CA ASP A 85 -8.97 20.43 -16.24
C ASP A 85 -9.76 19.31 -16.96
N ASP A 86 -9.35 18.94 -18.18
CA ASP A 86 -10.01 17.91 -18.98
C ASP A 86 -9.94 16.52 -18.34
N VAL A 87 -8.91 16.25 -17.53
CA VAL A 87 -8.81 15.00 -16.76
C VAL A 87 -9.94 14.90 -15.74
N ARG A 88 -10.35 16.02 -15.12
CA ARG A 88 -11.51 16.06 -14.21
C ARG A 88 -12.80 15.76 -14.95
N SER A 89 -12.99 16.34 -16.12
CA SER A 89 -14.16 16.09 -16.97
C SER A 89 -14.25 14.61 -17.35
N LEU A 90 -13.13 14.01 -17.77
CA LEU A 90 -13.05 12.59 -18.10
C LEU A 90 -13.31 11.69 -16.88
N TYR A 91 -12.78 12.05 -15.71
CA TYR A 91 -13.02 11.32 -14.45
C TYR A 91 -14.50 11.30 -14.07
N VAL A 92 -15.18 12.45 -14.11
CA VAL A 92 -16.61 12.53 -13.79
C VAL A 92 -17.44 11.71 -14.78
N ALA A 93 -17.17 11.83 -16.09
CA ALA A 93 -17.85 11.04 -17.11
C ALA A 93 -17.62 9.54 -16.93
N SER A 94 -16.41 9.12 -16.58
CA SER A 94 -16.05 7.72 -16.35
C SER A 94 -16.76 7.15 -15.12
N ARG A 95 -16.90 7.92 -14.05
CA ARG A 95 -17.68 7.52 -12.86
C ARG A 95 -19.16 7.36 -13.17
N GLN A 96 -19.74 8.28 -13.93
CA GLN A 96 -21.13 8.16 -14.35
C GLN A 96 -21.34 6.89 -15.19
N ARG A 97 -20.46 6.65 -16.17
CA ARG A 97 -20.51 5.46 -17.02
C ARG A 97 -20.35 4.15 -16.24
N ALA A 98 -19.50 4.13 -15.22
CA ALA A 98 -19.35 2.96 -14.35
C ALA A 98 -20.64 2.65 -13.58
N ARG A 99 -21.30 3.69 -13.03
CA ARG A 99 -22.60 3.58 -12.36
C ARG A 99 -23.70 3.09 -13.32
N GLU A 100 -23.78 3.64 -14.53
CA GLU A 100 -24.76 3.22 -15.55
C GLU A 100 -24.60 1.75 -15.96
N LYS A 101 -23.37 1.22 -15.89
CA LYS A 101 -23.04 -0.17 -16.22
C LYS A 101 -23.01 -1.11 -15.01
N ASP A 102 -23.41 -0.63 -13.83
CA ASP A 102 -23.38 -1.37 -12.57
C ASP A 102 -22.02 -2.07 -12.31
N CYS A 103 -20.94 -1.31 -12.48
CA CYS A 103 -19.58 -1.79 -12.30
C CYS A 103 -18.73 -0.78 -11.53
N ALA A 104 -17.64 -1.25 -10.91
CA ALA A 104 -16.71 -0.35 -10.23
C ALA A 104 -15.80 0.35 -11.23
N LEU A 105 -15.56 1.64 -11.01
CA LEU A 105 -14.43 2.31 -11.65
C LEU A 105 -13.16 1.92 -10.89
N ARG A 106 -12.06 1.63 -11.58
CA ARG A 106 -10.75 1.31 -10.99
C ARG A 106 -9.75 2.37 -11.41
N LEU A 107 -9.09 2.99 -10.43
CA LEU A 107 -8.06 3.99 -10.68
C LEU A 107 -6.72 3.28 -10.89
N VAL A 108 -6.14 3.39 -12.07
CA VAL A 108 -4.84 2.81 -12.40
C VAL A 108 -3.82 3.94 -12.48
N LEU A 109 -2.91 4.00 -11.53
CA LEU A 109 -1.95 5.09 -11.40
C LEU A 109 -0.54 4.64 -11.80
N ARG A 110 0.00 5.29 -12.84
CA ARG A 110 1.40 5.18 -13.30
C ARG A 110 2.12 6.47 -12.91
N VAL A 111 3.07 6.37 -11.99
CA VAL A 111 3.85 7.53 -11.52
C VAL A 111 5.30 7.34 -11.94
N ARG A 112 5.73 8.07 -12.97
CA ARG A 112 7.10 7.98 -13.48
C ARG A 112 8.13 8.77 -12.65
N PRO A 113 7.82 9.96 -12.10
CA PRO A 113 8.77 10.69 -11.26
C PRO A 113 8.96 9.99 -9.90
N PRO A 114 10.19 9.55 -9.53
CA PRO A 114 10.44 8.85 -8.26
C PRO A 114 10.03 9.66 -7.02
N GLU A 115 10.19 10.98 -7.08
CA GLU A 115 9.79 11.91 -6.02
C GLU A 115 8.28 11.95 -5.78
N LEU A 116 7.47 11.63 -6.79
CA LEU A 116 6.02 11.52 -6.66
C LEU A 116 5.59 10.07 -6.36
N ALA A 117 6.41 9.09 -6.72
CA ALA A 117 6.16 7.70 -6.40
C ALA A 117 6.17 7.42 -4.89
N ARG A 118 6.83 8.24 -4.06
CA ARG A 118 6.78 8.07 -2.59
C ARG A 118 5.47 8.55 -1.95
N LEU A 119 4.60 9.23 -2.70
CA LEU A 119 3.38 9.83 -2.15
C LEU A 119 2.32 8.77 -1.82
N PRO A 120 1.51 9.01 -0.78
CA PRO A 120 0.45 8.11 -0.35
C PRO A 120 -0.82 8.35 -1.17
N TRP A 121 -0.80 7.95 -2.43
CA TRP A 121 -1.92 8.10 -3.37
C TRP A 121 -3.22 7.43 -2.89
N GLU A 122 -3.11 6.49 -1.95
CA GLU A 122 -4.22 5.83 -1.28
C GLU A 122 -5.08 6.82 -0.48
N PHE A 123 -4.50 7.95 -0.05
CA PHE A 123 -5.20 9.02 0.67
C PHE A 123 -5.85 10.07 -0.24
N LEU A 124 -5.86 9.89 -1.57
CA LEU A 124 -6.57 10.80 -2.45
C LEU A 124 -8.02 10.99 -1.96
N PHE A 125 -8.39 12.25 -1.73
CA PHE A 125 -9.68 12.64 -1.18
C PHE A 125 -10.42 13.50 -2.19
N ASP A 126 -11.62 13.07 -2.60
CA ASP A 126 -12.46 13.78 -3.55
C ASP A 126 -13.39 14.74 -2.78
N PRO A 127 -13.14 16.06 -2.77
CA PRO A 127 -13.98 17.01 -2.03
C PRO A 127 -15.40 17.10 -2.60
N GLY A 128 -15.61 16.72 -3.87
CA GLY A 128 -16.95 16.66 -4.46
C GLY A 128 -17.77 15.47 -3.96
N GLN A 129 -17.13 14.45 -3.38
CA GLN A 129 -17.80 13.29 -2.77
C GLN A 129 -17.68 13.27 -1.24
N GLN A 130 -16.81 14.12 -0.68
CA GLN A 130 -16.47 14.13 0.73
C GLN A 130 -15.93 12.78 1.23
N ASP A 131 -15.19 12.06 0.38
CA ASP A 131 -14.71 10.71 0.69
C ASP A 131 -13.35 10.39 0.03
N TYR A 132 -12.68 9.37 0.55
CA TYR A 132 -11.45 8.84 -0.02
C TYR A 132 -11.73 7.92 -1.20
N LEU A 133 -10.94 8.09 -2.26
CA LEU A 133 -11.02 7.20 -3.41
C LEU A 133 -10.66 5.77 -3.02
N GLY A 134 -9.63 5.57 -2.18
CA GLY A 134 -9.21 4.24 -1.73
C GLY A 134 -10.27 3.43 -0.98
N LEU A 135 -11.32 4.07 -0.45
CA LEU A 135 -12.43 3.41 0.23
C LEU A 135 -13.61 3.08 -0.70
N THR A 136 -13.72 3.81 -1.81
CA THR A 136 -14.87 3.73 -2.73
C THR A 136 -14.54 3.05 -4.04
N MET A 137 -13.26 2.95 -4.39
CA MET A 137 -12.80 2.30 -5.61
C MET A 137 -11.43 1.64 -5.47
N PRO A 138 -11.15 0.57 -6.23
CA PRO A 138 -9.82 -0.01 -6.27
C PRO A 138 -8.80 0.97 -6.85
N LEU A 139 -7.72 1.23 -6.11
CA LEU A 139 -6.54 1.93 -6.57
C LEU A 139 -5.44 0.92 -6.88
N VAL A 140 -4.95 0.91 -8.11
CA VAL A 140 -3.82 0.08 -8.55
C VAL A 140 -2.66 0.99 -8.87
N ARG A 141 -1.54 0.80 -8.16
CA ARG A 141 -0.27 1.43 -8.50
C ARG A 141 0.48 0.52 -9.44
N TYR A 142 0.81 1.01 -10.64
CA TYR A 142 1.55 0.25 -11.63
C TYR A 142 3.03 0.68 -11.57
N PRO A 143 3.89 -0.02 -10.79
CA PRO A 143 5.32 0.22 -10.86
C PRO A 143 5.81 -0.17 -12.26
N GLU A 144 6.74 0.59 -12.84
CA GLU A 144 7.41 0.21 -14.08
C GLU A 144 8.29 -1.02 -13.84
N VAL A 145 7.69 -2.21 -13.88
CA VAL A 145 8.40 -3.48 -13.89
C VAL A 145 8.44 -3.96 -15.33
N LEU A 146 9.65 -4.18 -15.86
CA LEU A 146 9.90 -4.60 -17.24
C LEU A 146 9.38 -6.01 -17.57
N ALA A 147 8.82 -6.74 -16.60
CA ALA A 147 8.30 -8.09 -16.80
C ALA A 147 6.76 -8.09 -16.64
N PRO A 148 6.00 -8.65 -17.62
CA PRO A 148 4.60 -8.96 -17.39
C PRO A 148 4.51 -9.90 -16.18
N ARG A 149 3.78 -9.49 -15.15
CA ARG A 149 3.50 -10.37 -14.01
C ARG A 149 2.65 -11.52 -14.53
N GLN A 150 3.23 -12.71 -14.65
CA GLN A 150 2.45 -13.91 -14.82
C GLN A 150 1.56 -14.05 -13.57
N PRO A 151 0.25 -14.29 -13.72
CA PRO A 151 -0.58 -14.66 -12.58
C PRO A 151 0.10 -15.79 -11.83
N LEU A 152 0.25 -15.65 -10.51
CA LEU A 152 0.77 -16.75 -9.70
C LEU A 152 -0.30 -17.85 -9.69
N GLU A 153 -0.10 -18.90 -10.50
CA GLU A 153 -0.93 -20.11 -10.41
C GLU A 153 -0.53 -20.87 -9.14
N ALA A 154 -1.24 -20.59 -8.04
CA ALA A 154 -1.10 -21.39 -6.83
C ALA A 154 -1.97 -22.65 -6.93
N VAL A 155 -1.34 -23.82 -6.95
CA VAL A 155 -2.05 -25.08 -6.77
C VAL A 155 -2.40 -25.21 -5.28
N LEU A 156 -3.67 -25.42 -4.99
CA LEU A 156 -4.13 -25.56 -3.60
C LEU A 156 -3.58 -26.84 -2.95
N PRO A 157 -3.34 -26.84 -1.62
CA PRO A 157 -3.55 -25.73 -0.68
C PRO A 157 -2.52 -24.60 -0.83
N LEU A 158 -2.98 -23.36 -0.66
CA LEU A 158 -2.09 -22.21 -0.53
C LEU A 158 -1.31 -22.32 0.78
N ARG A 159 -0.04 -22.71 0.67
CA ARG A 159 0.91 -22.82 1.77
C ARG A 159 1.47 -21.45 2.18
N ILE A 160 1.17 -21.05 3.40
CA ILE A 160 1.60 -19.80 4.04
C ILE A 160 2.64 -20.15 5.12
N LEU A 161 3.84 -19.59 4.99
CA LEU A 161 4.87 -19.62 6.04
C LEU A 161 4.80 -18.32 6.85
N GLY A 162 4.38 -18.41 8.11
CA GLY A 162 4.39 -17.31 9.07
C GLY A 162 5.72 -17.24 9.84
N MET A 163 6.23 -16.04 10.08
CA MET A 163 7.34 -15.79 11.01
C MET A 163 7.00 -14.65 11.96
N VAL A 164 7.42 -14.81 13.22
CA VAL A 164 7.37 -13.75 14.21
C VAL A 164 8.79 -13.43 14.65
N ALA A 165 9.17 -12.16 14.62
CA ALA A 165 10.43 -11.70 15.19
C ALA A 165 10.19 -10.56 16.18
N ARG A 166 10.67 -10.76 17.42
CA ARG A 166 10.65 -9.80 18.52
C ARG A 166 12.04 -9.74 19.17
N PRO A 167 13.02 -9.09 18.51
CA PRO A 167 14.31 -8.82 19.13
C PRO A 167 14.12 -8.03 20.44
N GLY A 168 14.94 -8.33 21.45
CA GLY A 168 14.78 -7.79 22.81
C GLY A 168 15.09 -6.29 22.95
N ASP A 169 15.73 -5.70 21.95
CA ASP A 169 16.08 -4.27 21.88
C ASP A 169 15.05 -3.43 21.09
N GLN A 170 13.91 -4.02 20.73
CA GLN A 170 12.81 -3.34 20.05
C GLN A 170 11.60 -3.12 20.97
N HIS A 171 10.71 -2.21 20.55
CA HIS A 171 9.43 -2.03 21.21
C HIS A 171 8.60 -3.33 21.19
N SER A 172 7.92 -3.62 22.29
CA SER A 172 7.10 -4.83 22.39
C SER A 172 5.97 -4.82 21.37
N LEU A 173 5.78 -5.95 20.69
CA LEU A 173 4.66 -6.23 19.80
C LEU A 173 3.78 -7.33 20.41
N GLU A 174 2.46 -7.19 20.27
CA GLU A 174 1.46 -8.19 20.70
C GLU A 174 1.39 -9.36 19.70
N VAL A 175 2.52 -10.03 19.50
CA VAL A 175 2.71 -11.02 18.44
C VAL A 175 1.81 -12.25 18.57
N ASP A 176 1.43 -12.61 19.80
CA ASP A 176 0.53 -13.73 20.06
C ASP A 176 -0.91 -13.40 19.65
N GLU A 177 -1.29 -12.12 19.73
CA GLU A 177 -2.58 -11.65 19.24
C GLU A 177 -2.62 -11.72 17.71
N GLU A 178 -1.57 -11.25 17.03
CA GLU A 178 -1.47 -11.33 15.56
C GLU A 178 -1.48 -12.78 15.07
N ARG A 179 -0.74 -13.69 15.72
CA ARG A 179 -0.80 -15.13 15.44
C ARG A 179 -2.21 -15.71 15.59
N ARG A 180 -2.96 -15.26 16.60
CA ARG A 180 -4.33 -15.70 16.85
C ARG A 180 -5.26 -15.17 15.76
N ARG A 181 -5.18 -13.87 15.43
CA ARG A 181 -5.98 -13.22 14.39
C ARG A 181 -5.77 -13.91 13.04
N LEU A 182 -4.52 -14.16 12.64
CA LEU A 182 -4.23 -14.85 11.38
C LEU A 182 -4.81 -16.26 11.36
N ARG A 183 -4.63 -17.03 12.45
CA ARG A 183 -5.18 -18.39 12.58
C ARG A 183 -6.70 -18.40 12.44
N THR A 184 -7.39 -17.48 13.13
CA THR A 184 -8.85 -17.35 13.06
C THR A 184 -9.29 -16.97 11.66
N ALA A 185 -8.61 -16.01 11.01
CA ALA A 185 -8.96 -15.56 9.67
C ALA A 185 -8.88 -16.68 8.61
N VAL A 186 -7.92 -17.60 8.73
CA VAL A 186 -7.74 -18.70 7.77
C VAL A 186 -8.39 -20.02 8.19
N GLU A 187 -9.03 -20.09 9.36
CA GLU A 187 -9.52 -21.36 9.93
C GLU A 187 -10.54 -22.06 9.02
N GLY A 188 -11.45 -21.30 8.41
CA GLY A 188 -12.41 -21.83 7.43
C GLY A 188 -11.72 -22.45 6.22
N LEU A 189 -10.79 -21.71 5.62
CA LEU A 189 -10.02 -22.14 4.45
C LEU A 189 -9.14 -23.36 4.76
N LYS A 190 -8.59 -23.42 5.97
CA LYS A 190 -7.80 -24.56 6.43
C LYS A 190 -8.65 -25.82 6.58
N ARG A 191 -9.86 -25.70 7.14
CA ARG A 191 -10.82 -26.83 7.25
C ARG A 191 -11.24 -27.36 5.88
N GLU A 192 -11.33 -26.48 4.88
CA GLU A 192 -11.66 -26.83 3.49
C GLU A 192 -10.45 -27.35 2.69
N GLY A 193 -9.25 -27.41 3.29
CA GLY A 193 -8.05 -27.85 2.61
C GLY A 193 -7.53 -26.87 1.55
N LEU A 194 -7.97 -25.59 1.60
CA LEU A 194 -7.57 -24.55 0.65
C LEU A 194 -6.31 -23.80 1.11
N VAL A 195 -6.03 -23.80 2.43
CA VAL A 195 -4.88 -23.10 3.02
C VAL A 195 -4.15 -23.99 4.02
N GLU A 196 -2.83 -23.93 3.99
CA GLU A 196 -1.97 -24.49 5.03
C GLU A 196 -1.17 -23.34 5.67
N LEU A 197 -1.16 -23.28 7.01
CA LEU A 197 -0.41 -22.27 7.77
C LEU A 197 0.62 -22.95 8.65
N SER A 198 1.88 -22.67 8.38
CA SER A 198 3.06 -23.15 9.12
C SER A 198 3.79 -21.96 9.74
N TRP A 199 4.56 -22.19 10.80
CA TRP A 199 5.31 -21.14 11.49
C TRP A 199 6.79 -21.50 11.61
N VAL A 200 7.66 -20.53 11.34
CA VAL A 200 9.09 -20.63 11.59
C VAL A 200 9.34 -20.86 13.08
N ALA A 201 10.10 -21.90 13.40
CA ALA A 201 10.52 -22.25 14.76
C ALA A 201 11.71 -21.39 15.20
N GLY A 202 11.53 -20.06 15.23
CA GLY A 202 12.59 -19.14 15.56
C GLY A 202 12.33 -17.72 15.08
N GLN A 203 13.30 -16.86 15.38
CA GLN A 203 13.25 -15.43 15.09
C GLN A 203 14.48 -14.97 14.30
N THR A 204 15.38 -15.90 13.97
CA THR A 204 16.67 -15.62 13.33
C THR A 204 16.59 -15.81 11.82
N TYR A 205 17.51 -15.19 11.09
CA TYR A 205 17.63 -15.37 9.65
C TYR A 205 17.85 -16.83 9.26
N ASN A 206 18.71 -17.56 9.99
CA ASN A 206 18.96 -18.98 9.71
C ASN A 206 17.68 -19.81 9.89
N ALA A 207 16.90 -19.57 10.95
CA ALA A 207 15.63 -20.27 11.13
C ALA A 207 14.63 -20.00 9.99
N LEU A 208 14.64 -18.78 9.44
CA LEU A 208 13.85 -18.44 8.27
C LEU A 208 14.33 -19.19 7.02
N GLN A 209 15.64 -19.22 6.75
CA GLN A 209 16.20 -19.97 5.62
C GLN A 209 15.88 -21.46 5.73
N ASP A 210 16.13 -22.07 6.89
CA ASP A 210 15.84 -23.48 7.15
C ASP A 210 14.37 -23.83 6.91
N ALA A 211 13.45 -22.91 7.26
CA ALA A 211 12.03 -23.11 7.04
C ALA A 211 11.63 -22.90 5.57
N LEU A 212 12.22 -21.91 4.88
CA LEU A 212 11.97 -21.66 3.45
C LEU A 212 12.37 -22.86 2.59
N ASP A 213 13.47 -23.54 2.95
CA ASP A 213 13.96 -24.73 2.26
C ASP A 213 13.07 -25.97 2.42
N GLN A 214 12.15 -25.97 3.39
CA GLN A 214 11.16 -27.05 3.59
C GLN A 214 9.92 -26.91 2.68
N GLY A 215 9.87 -25.86 1.87
CA GLY A 215 8.77 -25.52 0.97
C GLY A 215 8.68 -26.39 -0.28
N PRO A 216 7.55 -26.34 -1.00
CA PRO A 216 7.14 -25.08 -1.62
C PRO A 216 6.27 -24.21 -0.72
N TRP A 217 6.57 -22.91 -0.69
CA TRP A 217 5.79 -21.87 -0.03
C TRP A 217 5.24 -20.91 -1.08
N HIS A 218 3.99 -20.48 -0.90
CA HIS A 218 3.34 -19.52 -1.81
C HIS A 218 3.31 -18.12 -1.22
N VAL A 219 3.19 -18.02 0.11
CA VAL A 219 3.10 -16.76 0.84
C VAL A 219 4.05 -16.82 2.03
N PHE A 220 4.85 -15.77 2.18
CA PHE A 220 5.57 -15.49 3.42
C PHE A 220 4.85 -14.37 4.17
N HIS A 221 4.46 -14.64 5.42
CA HIS A 221 3.80 -13.67 6.29
C HIS A 221 4.71 -13.33 7.47
N PHE A 222 5.16 -12.08 7.55
CA PHE A 222 6.07 -11.62 8.60
C PHE A 222 5.35 -10.71 9.60
N VAL A 223 5.55 -10.98 10.89
CA VAL A 223 5.12 -10.13 12.00
C VAL A 223 6.36 -9.71 12.80
N GLY A 224 6.70 -8.44 12.73
CA GLY A 224 7.87 -7.88 13.39
C GLY A 224 8.11 -6.44 12.98
N HIS A 225 9.26 -5.91 13.38
CA HIS A 225 9.64 -4.55 13.02
C HIS A 225 10.24 -4.50 11.62
N GLY A 226 9.88 -3.47 10.87
CA GLY A 226 10.49 -3.12 9.59
C GLY A 226 11.32 -1.83 9.71
N GLY A 227 12.22 -1.65 8.77
CA GLY A 227 13.01 -0.42 8.62
C GLY A 227 13.15 -0.05 7.15
N TYR A 228 13.66 1.14 6.91
CA TYR A 228 14.06 1.58 5.58
C TYR A 228 15.45 2.20 5.67
N ASN A 229 16.40 1.63 4.93
CA ASN A 229 17.74 2.17 4.84
C ASN A 229 17.77 3.22 3.72
N ARG A 230 18.04 4.49 4.08
CA ARG A 230 18.10 5.57 3.09
C ARG A 230 19.36 5.53 2.23
N ASP A 231 20.43 4.92 2.73
CA ASP A 231 21.71 4.87 1.99
C ASP A 231 21.68 3.81 0.89
N THR A 232 20.94 2.71 1.11
CA THR A 232 20.76 1.64 0.11
C THR A 232 19.41 1.68 -0.59
N GLU A 233 18.52 2.59 -0.19
CA GLU A 233 17.13 2.70 -0.66
C GLU A 233 16.28 1.43 -0.49
N GLU A 234 16.64 0.56 0.46
CA GLU A 234 16.02 -0.75 0.67
C GLU A 234 15.19 -0.81 1.96
N GLY A 235 14.08 -1.56 1.89
CA GLY A 235 13.34 -1.97 3.08
C GLY A 235 14.05 -3.13 3.79
N THR A 236 14.10 -3.09 5.12
CA THR A 236 14.75 -4.13 5.94
C THR A 236 13.76 -4.75 6.92
N LEU A 237 13.93 -6.03 7.24
CA LEU A 237 13.22 -6.70 8.33
C LEU A 237 14.10 -6.79 9.57
N ALA A 238 13.55 -6.56 10.76
CA ALA A 238 14.26 -6.74 12.02
C ALA A 238 14.07 -8.18 12.53
N LEU A 239 15.09 -9.00 12.35
CA LEU A 239 15.18 -10.36 12.90
C LEU A 239 16.02 -10.36 14.18
N ALA A 240 15.97 -11.45 14.94
CA ALA A 240 16.87 -11.65 16.06
C ALA A 240 18.22 -12.22 15.57
N ASP A 241 19.32 -11.74 16.15
CA ASP A 241 20.59 -12.43 16.10
C ASP A 241 20.66 -13.56 17.16
N HIS A 242 21.80 -14.23 17.24
CA HIS A 242 22.04 -15.32 18.21
C HIS A 242 22.04 -14.84 19.67
N THR A 243 22.16 -13.53 19.92
CA THR A 243 22.07 -12.90 21.25
C THR A 243 20.66 -12.37 21.56
N GLY A 244 19.71 -12.51 20.62
CA GLY A 244 18.35 -11.99 20.77
C GLY A 244 18.21 -10.49 20.47
N ARG A 245 19.24 -9.85 19.91
CA ARG A 245 19.21 -8.42 19.52
C ARG A 245 18.86 -8.26 18.04
N THR A 246 18.58 -7.02 17.63
CA THR A 246 18.16 -6.73 16.27
C THR A 246 19.28 -6.95 15.26
N ARG A 247 19.01 -7.79 14.26
CA ARG A 247 19.73 -7.87 13.00
C ARG A 247 18.78 -7.45 11.88
N ARG A 248 19.16 -6.40 11.14
CA ARG A 248 18.44 -6.02 9.92
C ARG A 248 18.87 -6.92 8.77
N VAL A 249 17.89 -7.42 8.02
CA VAL A 249 18.06 -8.24 6.80
C VAL A 249 17.25 -7.67 5.66
#